data_AF-R9AHT2-F1
#
_entry.id   AF-R9AHT2-F1
#
_cell.length_a   1.000
_cell.length_b   1.000
_cell.length_c   1.000
_cell.angle_alpha   90.00
_cell.angle_beta   90.00
_cell.angle_gamma   90.00
#
_symmetry.space_group_name_H-M   'P 1'
#
loop_
_entity.id
_entity.type
_entity.pdbx_description
1 polymer ?
#
loop_
_entity_poly.entity_id
_entity_poly.type
_entity_poly.pdbx_seq_one_letter_code
_entity_poly.pdbx_strand_id
1 'polypeptide(L)'
;MTCDNKHMEEDVWGGSDDELDTKQRDKEWNKMEDRYMDEGYREGISFGKESHLQSGFDEGYTVGVVYGREYGRLRAFANQTLSLLAGNDNGADNGLVERARNLVGSVGRVGAQQILPKDIEAIEHAREHEQAEQAATHKSKISFNEELGGERGRQRDIDHITAELDRLGEAVDGRVLLDGLWMELRLLVTESATLRPLLDSL
;
A
#
# COMPACT_ATOMS: atom_id res chain seq x y z
N MET A 1 2.85 31.76 96.03
CA MET A 1 3.46 32.07 94.73
C MET A 1 3.61 30.77 93.96
N THR A 2 2.64 30.46 93.10
CA THR A 2 2.73 29.32 92.18
C THR A 2 2.61 29.85 90.77
N CYS A 3 3.65 29.54 90.00
CA CYS A 3 3.67 29.20 88.58
C CYS A 3 2.99 30.16 87.60
N ASP A 4 3.79 30.72 86.68
CA ASP A 4 3.41 30.79 85.27
C ASP A 4 4.69 30.81 84.41
N ASN A 5 5.24 29.61 84.24
CA ASN A 5 6.29 29.36 83.27
C ASN A 5 5.62 29.26 81.90
N LYS A 6 5.41 30.40 81.23
CA LYS A 6 5.02 30.41 79.81
C LYS A 6 6.20 29.90 79.00
N HIS A 7 6.22 28.58 78.80
CA HIS A 7 6.92 27.98 77.68
C HIS A 7 6.32 28.60 76.42
N MET A 8 7.07 29.51 75.78
CA MET A 8 6.78 29.85 74.39
C MET A 8 7.20 28.62 73.60
N GLU A 9 6.23 27.73 73.37
CA GLU A 9 6.32 26.78 72.28
C GLU A 9 6.36 27.63 71.01
N GLU A 10 7.57 27.88 70.51
CA GLU A 10 7.75 28.19 69.11
C GLU A 10 7.09 27.04 68.35
N ASP A 11 5.97 27.34 67.71
CA ASP A 11 5.23 26.40 66.89
C ASP A 11 6.07 26.14 65.63
N VAL A 12 7.08 25.28 65.79
CA VAL A 12 8.02 24.82 64.74
C VAL A 12 7.28 24.25 63.53
N TRP A 13 6.01 23.88 63.73
CA TRP A 13 5.13 23.28 62.73
C TRP A 13 4.10 24.25 62.13
N GLY A 14 4.10 25.53 62.52
CA GLY A 14 3.10 26.52 62.07
C GLY A 14 3.30 27.08 60.65
N GLY A 15 4.34 26.65 59.93
CA GLY A 15 4.70 27.26 58.64
C GLY A 15 5.27 26.35 57.56
N SER A 16 5.05 25.03 57.61
CA SER A 16 5.82 24.15 56.71
C SER A 16 5.05 23.08 55.93
N ASP A 17 3.89 22.57 56.37
CA ASP A 17 3.34 21.37 55.70
C ASP A 17 2.40 21.71 54.52
N ASP A 18 1.43 22.60 54.74
CA ASP A 18 0.39 22.94 53.75
C ASP A 18 0.95 23.73 52.54
N GLU A 19 1.99 24.55 52.75
CA GLU A 19 2.66 25.32 51.69
C GLU A 19 3.65 24.46 50.88
N LEU A 20 4.19 23.40 51.48
CA LEU A 20 5.04 22.43 50.77
C LEU A 20 4.18 21.45 49.96
N ASP A 21 3.04 21.01 50.49
CA ASP A 21 2.09 20.14 49.79
C ASP A 21 1.51 20.83 48.55
N THR A 22 1.09 22.10 48.68
CA THR A 22 0.63 22.90 47.53
C THR A 22 1.73 23.08 46.47
N LYS A 23 2.97 23.37 46.86
CA LYS A 23 4.11 23.47 45.92
C LYS A 23 4.48 22.14 45.28
N GLN A 24 4.31 21.02 45.98
CA GLN A 24 4.53 19.68 45.42
C GLN A 24 3.43 19.34 44.42
N ARG A 25 2.17 19.58 44.79
CA ARG A 25 1.00 19.41 43.93
C ARG A 25 1.13 20.23 42.65
N ASP A 26 1.53 21.49 42.73
CA ASP A 26 1.69 22.34 41.54
C ASP A 26 2.84 21.86 40.64
N LYS A 27 3.92 21.32 41.22
CA LYS A 27 5.01 20.68 40.45
C LYS A 27 4.55 19.39 39.77
N GLU A 28 3.72 18.59 40.43
CA GLU A 28 3.16 17.37 39.84
C GLU A 28 2.15 17.69 38.74
N TRP A 29 1.35 18.73 38.93
CA TRP A 29 0.44 19.25 37.92
C TRP A 29 1.18 19.75 36.69
N ASN A 30 2.20 20.59 36.85
CA ASN A 30 3.01 21.08 35.73
C ASN A 30 3.69 19.92 34.98
N LYS A 31 4.23 18.93 35.71
CA LYS A 31 4.80 17.73 35.07
C LYS A 31 3.77 16.89 34.33
N MET A 32 2.53 16.81 34.82
CA MET A 32 1.45 16.15 34.10
C MET A 32 1.10 16.94 32.85
N GLU A 33 0.94 18.26 32.95
CA GLU A 33 0.62 19.15 31.84
C GLU A 33 1.66 19.08 30.72
N ASP A 34 2.95 19.15 31.06
CA ASP A 34 4.05 19.01 30.09
C ASP A 34 3.97 17.67 29.35
N ARG A 35 3.73 16.57 30.08
CA ARG A 35 3.56 15.24 29.46
C ARG A 35 2.33 15.18 28.55
N TYR A 36 1.20 15.76 28.96
CA TYR A 36 -0.01 15.81 28.13
C TYR A 36 0.22 16.62 26.85
N MET A 37 0.96 17.72 26.92
CA MET A 37 1.30 18.52 25.75
C MET A 37 2.25 17.79 24.80
N ASP A 38 3.28 17.14 25.33
CA ASP A 38 4.25 16.37 24.54
C ASP A 38 3.60 15.14 23.89
N GLU A 39 2.79 14.39 24.65
CA GLU A 39 2.05 13.23 24.16
C GLU A 39 0.99 13.64 23.15
N GLY A 40 0.23 14.71 23.41
CA GLY A 40 -0.77 15.24 22.49
C GLY A 40 -0.18 15.74 21.18
N TYR A 41 0.99 16.39 21.22
CA TYR A 41 1.70 16.81 20.01
C TYR A 41 2.20 15.60 19.20
N ARG A 42 2.79 14.61 19.88
CA ARG A 42 3.26 13.39 19.23
C ARG A 42 2.11 12.59 18.61
N GLU A 43 0.99 12.47 19.33
CA GLU A 43 -0.22 11.80 18.86
C GLU A 43 -0.84 12.56 17.70
N GLY A 44 -0.94 13.90 17.75
CA GLY A 44 -1.45 14.72 16.65
C GLY A 44 -0.62 14.59 15.36
N ILE A 45 0.71 14.56 15.46
CA ILE A 45 1.59 14.31 14.30
C ILE A 45 1.40 12.89 13.75
N SER A 46 1.24 11.91 14.64
CA SER A 46 1.05 10.51 14.24
C SER A 46 -0.31 10.33 13.55
N PHE A 47 -1.37 10.89 14.14
CA PHE A 47 -2.73 10.87 13.61
C PHE A 47 -2.84 11.59 12.26
N GLY A 48 -2.17 12.73 12.09
CA GLY A 48 -2.16 13.45 10.80
C GLY A 48 -1.50 12.64 9.67
N LYS A 49 -0.41 11.92 9.99
CA LYS A 49 0.27 11.01 9.05
C LYS A 49 -0.59 9.80 8.72
N GLU A 50 -1.18 9.17 9.74
CA GLU A 50 -2.08 8.03 9.59
C GLU A 50 -3.31 8.41 8.74
N SER A 51 -3.89 9.58 8.98
CA SER A 51 -5.08 10.04 8.26
C SER A 51 -4.84 10.23 6.76
N HIS A 52 -3.66 10.71 6.36
CA HIS A 52 -3.30 10.83 4.94
C HIS A 52 -2.96 9.47 4.32
N LEU A 53 -2.35 8.57 5.09
CA LEU A 53 -2.02 7.23 4.61
C LEU A 53 -3.27 6.36 4.43
N GLN A 54 -4.24 6.48 5.35
CA GLN A 54 -5.47 5.71 5.32
C GLN A 54 -6.32 6.04 4.08
N SER A 55 -6.42 7.31 3.68
CA SER A 55 -7.17 7.68 2.48
C SER A 55 -6.56 7.07 1.21
N GLY A 56 -5.23 7.05 1.10
CA GLY A 56 -4.55 6.40 -0.03
C GLY A 56 -4.73 4.87 -0.02
N PHE A 57 -4.72 4.26 1.16
CA PHE A 57 -5.02 2.83 1.30
C PHE A 57 -6.46 2.51 0.89
N ASP A 58 -7.44 3.29 1.35
CA ASP A 58 -8.85 3.06 1.06
C ASP A 58 -9.12 3.14 -0.45
N GLU A 59 -8.52 4.11 -1.14
CA GLU A 59 -8.59 4.22 -2.59
C GLU A 59 -7.99 2.98 -3.28
N GLY A 60 -6.75 2.61 -2.95
CA GLY A 60 -6.10 1.42 -3.51
C GLY A 60 -6.86 0.13 -3.19
N TYR A 61 -7.48 0.03 -2.01
CA TYR A 61 -8.29 -1.10 -1.59
C TYR A 61 -9.57 -1.23 -2.41
N THR A 62 -10.30 -0.13 -2.64
CA THR A 62 -11.54 -0.17 -3.45
C THR A 62 -11.26 -0.65 -4.88
N VAL A 63 -10.16 -0.17 -5.48
CA VAL A 63 -9.71 -0.61 -6.80
C VAL A 63 -9.29 -2.09 -6.74
N GLY A 64 -8.38 -2.45 -5.84
CA GLY A 64 -7.84 -3.80 -5.73
C GLY A 64 -8.91 -4.88 -5.49
N VAL A 65 -9.93 -4.60 -4.68
CA VAL A 65 -11.03 -5.53 -4.40
C VAL A 65 -11.86 -5.82 -5.64
N VAL A 66 -12.19 -4.80 -6.43
CA VAL A 66 -12.99 -4.97 -7.66
C VAL A 66 -12.25 -5.86 -8.66
N TYR A 67 -10.98 -5.56 -8.93
CA TYR A 67 -10.16 -6.34 -9.86
C TYR A 67 -9.85 -7.75 -9.33
N GLY A 68 -9.55 -7.87 -8.04
CA GLY A 68 -9.31 -9.17 -7.40
C GLY A 68 -10.52 -10.09 -7.45
N ARG A 69 -11.73 -9.53 -7.28
CA ARG A 69 -12.98 -10.28 -7.39
C ARG A 69 -13.23 -10.76 -8.82
N GLU A 70 -13.08 -9.90 -9.82
CA GLU A 70 -13.30 -10.27 -11.22
C GLU A 70 -12.28 -11.31 -11.71
N TYR A 71 -11.00 -11.15 -11.36
CA TYR A 71 -9.98 -12.16 -11.66
C TYR A 71 -10.25 -13.49 -10.93
N GLY A 72 -10.69 -13.43 -9.67
CA GLY A 72 -11.10 -14.62 -8.91
C GLY A 72 -12.26 -15.37 -9.56
N ARG A 73 -13.27 -14.65 -10.08
CA ARG A 73 -14.37 -15.23 -10.86
C ARG A 73 -13.86 -15.89 -12.12
N LEU A 74 -13.05 -15.19 -12.91
CA LEU A 74 -12.47 -15.73 -14.14
C LEU A 74 -11.72 -17.04 -13.89
N ARG A 75 -10.88 -17.08 -12.84
CA ARG A 75 -10.15 -18.29 -12.45
C ARG A 75 -11.09 -19.42 -12.03
N ALA A 76 -12.13 -19.13 -11.26
CA ALA A 76 -13.11 -20.12 -10.85
C ALA A 76 -13.84 -20.73 -12.07
N PHE A 77 -14.35 -19.89 -12.96
CA PHE A 77 -15.02 -20.34 -14.19
C PHE A 77 -14.08 -21.14 -15.11
N ALA A 78 -12.83 -20.69 -15.30
CA ALA A 78 -11.86 -21.42 -16.12
C ALA A 78 -11.53 -22.82 -15.56
N ASN A 79 -11.44 -22.96 -14.24
CA ASN A 79 -11.25 -24.28 -13.61
C ASN A 79 -12.51 -25.14 -13.68
N GLN A 80 -13.68 -24.53 -13.54
CA GLN A 80 -14.96 -25.24 -13.65
C GLN A 80 -15.20 -25.77 -15.08
N THR A 81 -14.90 -24.97 -16.11
CA THR A 81 -15.00 -25.40 -17.51
C THR A 81 -14.05 -26.56 -17.78
N LEU A 82 -12.79 -26.46 -17.33
CA LEU A 82 -11.83 -27.56 -17.42
C LEU A 82 -12.32 -28.83 -16.71
N SER A 83 -12.85 -28.71 -15.49
CA SER A 83 -13.35 -29.86 -14.73
C SER A 83 -14.54 -30.53 -15.40
N LEU A 84 -15.47 -29.76 -15.99
CA LEU A 84 -16.63 -30.32 -16.68
C LEU A 84 -16.22 -30.99 -17.99
N LEU A 85 -15.31 -30.38 -18.74
CA LEU A 85 -14.78 -30.94 -19.98
C LEU A 85 -13.94 -32.21 -19.73
N ALA A 86 -13.15 -32.24 -18.66
CA ALA A 86 -12.35 -33.40 -18.29
C ALA A 86 -13.16 -34.54 -17.66
N GLY A 87 -14.29 -34.23 -16.99
CA GLY A 87 -15.17 -35.22 -16.37
C GLY A 87 -16.23 -35.81 -17.32
N ASN A 88 -16.39 -35.27 -18.52
CA ASN A 88 -17.30 -35.81 -19.53
C ASN A 88 -16.57 -36.89 -20.36
N ASP A 89 -16.73 -38.16 -19.97
CA ASP A 89 -16.16 -39.32 -20.68
C ASP A 89 -16.71 -39.52 -22.11
N ASN A 90 -17.79 -38.82 -22.47
CA ASN A 90 -18.44 -38.90 -23.78
C ASN A 90 -17.85 -37.88 -24.76
N GLY A 91 -16.66 -38.17 -25.29
CA GLY A 91 -16.13 -37.51 -26.49
C GLY A 91 -15.89 -36.01 -26.33
N ALA A 92 -15.35 -35.55 -25.19
CA ALA A 92 -14.76 -34.22 -25.13
C ALA A 92 -13.67 -34.14 -26.20
N ASP A 93 -13.83 -33.23 -27.15
CA ASP A 93 -12.84 -32.99 -28.20
C ASP A 93 -11.51 -32.70 -27.49
N ASN A 94 -10.50 -33.55 -27.66
CA ASN A 94 -9.22 -33.42 -26.95
C ASN A 94 -8.61 -32.01 -27.14
N GLY A 95 -8.90 -31.37 -28.28
CA GLY A 95 -8.53 -29.97 -28.54
C GLY A 95 -9.21 -28.94 -27.63
N LEU A 96 -10.46 -29.14 -27.23
CA LEU A 96 -11.16 -28.27 -26.27
C LEU A 96 -10.58 -28.40 -24.87
N VAL A 97 -10.27 -29.62 -24.44
CA VAL A 97 -9.63 -29.87 -23.14
C VAL A 97 -8.25 -29.22 -23.07
N GLU A 98 -7.44 -29.36 -24.12
CA GLU A 98 -6.14 -28.70 -24.20
C GLU A 98 -6.24 -27.17 -24.22
N ARG A 99 -7.22 -26.60 -24.95
CA ARG A 99 -7.46 -25.14 -24.91
C ARG A 99 -7.87 -24.67 -23.52
N ALA A 100 -8.75 -25.39 -22.83
CA ALA A 100 -9.13 -25.07 -21.46
C ALA A 100 -7.95 -25.16 -20.48
N ARG A 101 -7.07 -26.17 -20.62
CA ARG A 101 -5.82 -26.27 -19.84
C ARG A 101 -4.90 -25.09 -20.10
N ASN A 102 -4.74 -24.70 -21.36
CA ASN A 102 -3.93 -23.55 -21.74
C ASN A 102 -4.50 -22.23 -21.19
N LEU A 103 -5.83 -22.06 -21.18
CA LEU A 103 -6.51 -20.92 -20.58
C LEU A 103 -6.31 -20.86 -19.06
N VAL A 104 -6.47 -21.99 -18.35
CA VAL A 104 -6.19 -22.04 -16.90
C VAL A 104 -4.72 -21.70 -16.63
N GLY A 105 -3.80 -22.17 -17.48
CA GLY A 105 -2.38 -21.84 -17.41
C GLY A 105 -2.08 -20.36 -17.72
N SER A 106 -2.77 -19.75 -18.69
CA SER A 106 -2.60 -18.32 -19.01
C SER A 106 -3.13 -17.46 -17.87
N VAL A 107 -4.34 -17.74 -17.38
CA VAL A 107 -4.93 -17.06 -16.21
C VAL A 107 -4.02 -17.18 -15.00
N GLY A 108 -3.45 -18.36 -14.73
CA GLY A 108 -2.55 -18.58 -13.59
C GLY A 108 -1.19 -17.88 -13.67
N ARG A 109 -0.75 -17.48 -14.87
CA ARG A 109 0.49 -16.69 -15.06
C ARG A 109 0.30 -15.19 -14.88
N VAL A 110 -0.95 -14.71 -14.90
CA VAL A 110 -1.24 -13.29 -14.72
C VAL A 110 -0.93 -12.88 -13.27
N GLY A 111 0.01 -11.95 -13.11
CA GLY A 111 0.37 -11.39 -11.81
C GLY A 111 -0.59 -10.28 -11.37
N ALA A 112 -0.72 -10.03 -10.06
CA ALA A 112 -1.57 -8.97 -9.53
C ALA A 112 -1.21 -7.58 -10.10
N GLN A 113 0.08 -7.34 -10.34
CA GLN A 113 0.61 -6.09 -10.90
C GLN A 113 0.18 -5.83 -12.35
N GLN A 114 -0.25 -6.87 -13.07
CA GLN A 114 -0.73 -6.77 -14.45
C GLN A 114 -2.25 -6.57 -14.52
N ILE A 115 -2.97 -6.79 -13.42
CA ILE A 115 -4.44 -6.70 -13.36
C ILE A 115 -4.86 -5.33 -12.84
N LEU A 116 -4.11 -4.78 -11.90
CA LEU A 116 -4.41 -3.46 -11.36
C LEU A 116 -4.07 -2.37 -12.39
N PRO A 117 -4.89 -1.31 -12.48
CA PRO A 117 -4.54 -0.13 -13.23
C PRO A 117 -3.30 0.49 -12.60
N LYS A 118 -2.40 1.02 -13.43
CA LYS A 118 -1.24 1.75 -12.94
C LYS A 118 -1.71 3.02 -12.23
N ASP A 119 -1.19 3.23 -11.03
CA ASP A 119 -1.42 4.45 -10.27
C ASP A 119 -0.57 5.58 -10.85
N ILE A 120 -1.15 6.29 -11.82
CA ILE A 120 -0.50 7.40 -12.53
C ILE A 120 -0.15 8.55 -11.59
N GLU A 121 -0.94 8.80 -10.55
CA GLU A 121 -0.71 9.88 -9.58
C GLU A 121 0.49 9.55 -8.67
N ALA A 122 0.59 8.30 -8.20
CA ALA A 122 1.75 7.85 -7.44
C ALA A 122 3.03 7.85 -8.29
N ILE A 123 2.95 7.48 -9.58
CA ILE A 123 4.09 7.52 -10.51
C ILE A 123 4.54 8.96 -10.75
N GLU A 124 3.60 9.87 -10.98
CA GLU A 124 3.90 11.29 -11.21
C GLU A 124 4.51 11.93 -9.96
N HIS A 125 3.95 11.67 -8.78
CA HIS A 125 4.46 12.19 -7.52
C HIS A 125 5.87 11.63 -7.19
N ALA A 126 6.11 10.33 -7.44
CA ALA A 126 7.43 9.73 -7.31
C ALA A 126 8.43 10.36 -8.28
N ARG A 127 8.01 10.63 -9.53
CA ARG A 127 8.83 11.29 -10.55
C ARG A 127 9.15 12.74 -10.16
N GLU A 128 8.23 13.47 -9.56
CA GLU A 128 8.44 14.84 -9.08
C GLU A 128 9.41 14.88 -7.90
N HIS A 129 9.31 13.93 -6.97
CA HIS A 129 10.26 13.79 -5.87
C HIS A 129 11.66 13.40 -6.37
N GLU A 130 11.75 12.46 -7.31
CA GLU A 130 13.01 12.14 -7.98
C GLU A 130 13.57 13.35 -8.72
N GLN A 131 12.76 14.16 -9.41
CA GLN A 131 13.23 15.38 -10.07
C GLN A 131 13.68 16.45 -9.08
N ALA A 132 13.03 16.58 -7.92
CA ALA A 132 13.43 17.51 -6.87
C ALA A 132 14.73 17.06 -6.17
N GLU A 133 14.88 15.77 -5.88
CA GLU A 133 16.11 15.18 -5.36
C GLU A 133 17.24 15.19 -6.39
N GLN A 134 16.93 14.92 -7.66
CA GLN A 134 17.86 15.05 -8.79
C GLN A 134 18.25 16.51 -8.99
N ALA A 135 17.36 17.50 -8.80
CA ALA A 135 17.73 18.91 -8.87
C ALA A 135 18.62 19.34 -7.68
N ALA A 136 18.38 18.79 -6.48
CA ALA A 136 19.21 19.01 -5.30
C ALA A 136 20.59 18.34 -5.43
N THR A 137 20.63 17.10 -5.92
CA THR A 137 21.87 16.36 -6.22
C THR A 137 22.57 16.84 -7.48
N HIS A 138 21.87 17.42 -8.46
CA HIS A 138 22.48 18.04 -9.65
C HIS A 138 23.09 19.39 -9.28
N LYS A 139 22.50 20.17 -8.37
CA LYS A 139 23.18 21.34 -7.77
C LYS A 139 24.45 20.97 -7.00
N SER A 140 24.43 19.88 -6.22
CA SER A 140 25.65 19.43 -5.51
C SER A 140 26.66 18.72 -6.41
N LYS A 141 26.21 17.98 -7.43
CA LYS A 141 27.06 17.31 -8.44
C LYS A 141 27.64 18.29 -9.46
N ILE A 142 26.96 19.37 -9.88
CA ILE A 142 27.58 20.42 -10.71
C ILE A 142 28.80 21.01 -9.99
N SER A 143 28.74 21.19 -8.66
CA SER A 143 29.88 21.66 -7.85
C SER A 143 31.00 20.63 -7.71
N PHE A 144 30.75 19.34 -7.95
CA PHE A 144 31.71 18.24 -7.76
C PHE A 144 32.22 17.65 -9.09
N ASN A 145 31.49 17.86 -10.20
CA ASN A 145 31.74 17.27 -11.52
C ASN A 145 32.66 18.13 -12.41
N GLU A 146 33.11 19.29 -11.94
CA GLU A 146 34.20 20.05 -12.59
C GLU A 146 35.57 19.39 -12.35
N GLU A 147 35.68 18.45 -11.39
CA GLU A 147 36.97 17.90 -10.95
C GLU A 147 37.34 16.54 -11.55
N LEU A 148 36.40 15.68 -11.99
CA LEU A 148 36.75 14.33 -12.47
C LEU A 148 35.92 13.89 -13.68
N GLY A 149 36.44 14.17 -14.87
CA GLY A 149 35.92 13.63 -16.13
C GLY A 149 36.20 12.13 -16.25
N GLY A 150 35.17 11.29 -16.08
CA GLY A 150 35.33 9.85 -16.33
C GLY A 150 34.06 8.98 -16.33
N GLU A 151 32.97 9.40 -15.69
CA GLU A 151 31.87 8.48 -15.37
C GLU A 151 30.60 8.60 -16.25
N ARG A 152 30.67 9.34 -17.37
CA ARG A 152 29.50 9.53 -18.26
C ARG A 152 29.13 8.30 -19.10
N GLY A 153 29.98 7.27 -19.12
CA GLY A 153 29.74 6.04 -19.88
C GLY A 153 28.62 5.19 -19.27
N ARG A 154 28.73 4.89 -17.98
CA ARG A 154 27.86 3.91 -17.29
C ARG A 154 26.47 4.44 -16.96
N GLN A 155 26.34 5.74 -16.69
CA GLN A 155 25.04 6.32 -16.32
C GLN A 155 24.04 6.28 -17.48
N ARG A 156 24.51 6.54 -18.72
CA ARG A 156 23.66 6.49 -19.92
C ARG A 156 23.13 5.09 -20.22
N ASP A 157 23.88 4.06 -19.84
CA ASP A 157 23.48 2.67 -20.03
C ASP A 157 22.34 2.29 -19.06
N ILE A 158 22.39 2.79 -17.81
CA ILE A 158 21.32 2.57 -16.82
C ILE A 158 20.05 3.31 -17.24
N ASP A 159 20.17 4.57 -17.67
CA ASP A 159 19.02 5.38 -18.10
C ASP A 159 18.35 4.80 -19.36
N HIS A 160 19.11 4.13 -20.23
CA HIS A 160 18.56 3.38 -21.37
C HIS A 160 17.81 2.12 -20.93
N ILE A 161 18.37 1.37 -19.97
CA ILE A 161 17.76 0.14 -19.45
C ILE A 161 16.46 0.47 -18.70
N THR A 162 16.41 1.55 -17.93
CA THR A 162 15.18 1.99 -17.25
C THR A 162 14.11 2.44 -18.24
N ALA A 163 14.47 3.20 -19.28
CA ALA A 163 13.55 3.59 -20.34
C ALA A 163 13.04 2.39 -21.18
N GLU A 164 13.87 1.37 -21.41
CA GLU A 164 13.44 0.12 -22.04
C GLU A 164 12.51 -0.70 -21.15
N LEU A 165 12.77 -0.76 -19.84
CA LEU A 165 11.90 -1.42 -18.88
C LEU A 165 10.54 -0.73 -18.74
N ASP A 166 10.50 0.60 -18.78
CA ASP A 166 9.25 1.37 -18.78
C ASP A 166 8.45 1.15 -20.06
N ARG A 167 9.10 1.12 -21.23
CA ARG A 167 8.46 0.77 -22.52
C ARG A 167 7.94 -0.66 -22.55
N LEU A 168 8.63 -1.61 -21.92
CA LEU A 168 8.15 -2.99 -21.78
C LEU A 168 7.02 -3.10 -20.75
N GLY A 169 7.02 -2.24 -19.73
CA GLY A 169 5.96 -2.12 -18.74
C GLY A 169 4.71 -1.41 -19.27
N GLU A 170 4.82 -0.58 -20.32
CA GLU A 170 3.73 0.23 -20.91
C GLU A 170 2.60 -0.57 -21.58
N ALA A 171 2.70 -1.89 -21.73
CA ALA A 171 1.97 -2.52 -22.82
C ALA A 171 0.61 -3.19 -22.52
N VAL A 172 0.13 -3.32 -21.27
CA VAL A 172 -1.21 -3.93 -21.09
C VAL A 172 -1.95 -3.34 -19.91
N ASP A 173 -3.01 -2.56 -20.18
CA ASP A 173 -4.03 -2.23 -19.21
C ASP A 173 -4.66 -3.53 -18.67
N GLY A 174 -4.65 -3.70 -17.35
CA GLY A 174 -5.21 -4.91 -16.72
C GLY A 174 -6.67 -5.18 -17.06
N ARG A 175 -7.44 -4.13 -17.42
CA ARG A 175 -8.80 -4.27 -17.99
C ARG A 175 -8.80 -4.99 -19.33
N VAL A 176 -7.95 -4.57 -20.27
CA VAL A 176 -7.87 -5.16 -21.62
C VAL A 176 -7.43 -6.62 -21.53
N LEU A 177 -6.51 -6.93 -20.62
CA LEU A 177 -6.07 -8.29 -20.35
C LEU A 177 -7.21 -9.17 -19.82
N LEU A 178 -7.94 -8.68 -18.82
CA LEU A 178 -9.09 -9.39 -18.25
C LEU A 178 -10.18 -9.61 -19.31
N ASP A 179 -10.51 -8.58 -20.08
CA ASP A 179 -11.54 -8.64 -21.12
C ASP A 179 -11.17 -9.65 -22.23
N GLY A 180 -9.89 -9.73 -22.60
CA GLY A 180 -9.38 -10.72 -23.54
C GLY A 180 -9.55 -12.15 -23.03
N LEU A 181 -9.18 -12.41 -21.77
CA LEU A 181 -9.32 -13.74 -21.16
C LEU A 181 -10.79 -14.13 -20.98
N TRP A 182 -11.66 -13.17 -20.64
CA TRP A 182 -13.10 -13.38 -20.59
C TRP A 182 -13.68 -13.70 -21.97
N MET A 183 -13.20 -13.06 -23.04
CA MET A 183 -13.59 -13.41 -24.41
C MET A 183 -13.17 -14.83 -24.77
N GLU A 184 -11.93 -15.23 -24.47
CA GLU A 184 -11.45 -16.60 -24.73
C GLU A 184 -12.29 -17.64 -23.98
N LEU A 185 -12.60 -17.38 -22.71
CA LEU A 185 -13.48 -18.24 -21.92
C LEU A 185 -14.88 -18.33 -22.54
N ARG A 186 -15.46 -17.18 -22.92
CA ARG A 186 -16.80 -17.13 -23.52
C ARG A 186 -16.84 -17.87 -24.86
N LEU A 187 -15.81 -17.75 -25.69
CA LEU A 187 -15.68 -18.48 -26.95
C LEU A 187 -15.67 -19.99 -26.70
N LEU A 188 -14.85 -20.47 -25.77
CA LEU A 188 -14.79 -21.90 -25.41
C LEU A 188 -16.13 -22.42 -24.88
N VAL A 189 -16.83 -21.64 -24.07
CA VAL A 189 -18.16 -22.02 -23.54
C VAL A 189 -19.22 -22.04 -24.65
N THR A 190 -19.18 -21.11 -25.62
CA THR A 190 -20.12 -21.11 -26.75
C THR A 190 -19.90 -22.24 -27.76
N GLU A 191 -18.65 -22.69 -27.93
CA GLU A 191 -18.28 -23.78 -28.85
C GLU A 191 -18.78 -25.14 -28.34
N SER A 192 -18.99 -25.29 -27.03
CA SER A 192 -19.48 -26.52 -26.42
C SER A 192 -20.97 -26.44 -26.07
N ALA A 193 -21.78 -27.29 -26.70
CA ALA A 193 -23.20 -27.42 -26.36
C ALA A 193 -23.43 -27.93 -24.91
N THR A 194 -22.44 -28.62 -24.30
CA THR A 194 -22.54 -29.15 -22.94
C THR A 194 -22.30 -28.09 -21.86
N LEU A 195 -21.70 -26.96 -22.22
CA LEU A 195 -21.38 -25.86 -21.29
C LEU A 195 -22.42 -24.74 -21.27
N ARG A 196 -23.51 -24.86 -22.05
CA ARG A 196 -24.65 -23.92 -22.06
C ARG A 196 -25.18 -23.50 -20.68
N PRO A 197 -25.33 -24.39 -19.68
CA PRO A 197 -25.82 -23.96 -18.36
C PRO A 197 -24.86 -23.00 -17.63
N LEU A 198 -23.56 -22.99 -17.97
CA LEU A 198 -22.61 -22.03 -17.40
C LEU A 198 -22.76 -20.63 -18.02
N LEU A 199 -23.26 -20.55 -19.25
CA LEU A 199 -23.45 -19.31 -20.00
C LEU A 199 -24.53 -18.40 -19.36
N ASP A 200 -25.52 -18.99 -18.69
CA ASP A 200 -26.58 -18.26 -17.98
C ASP A 200 -26.11 -17.64 -16.65
N SER A 201 -24.91 -18.03 -16.18
CA SER A 201 -24.32 -17.58 -14.91
C SER A 201 -23.14 -16.61 -15.07
N LEU A 202 -22.76 -16.34 -16.32
CA LEU A 202 -21.65 -15.48 -16.71
C LEU A 202 -22.13 -14.04 -16.90
#